data_AF-A0A7V6D1R7-F1
#
_entry.id   AF-A0A7V6D1R7-F1
#
_cell.length_a   1.000
_cell.length_b   1.000
_cell.length_c   1.000
_cell.angle_alpha   90.00
_cell.angle_beta   90.00
_cell.angle_gamma   90.00
#
_symmetry.space_group_name_H-M   'P 1'
#
loop_
_entity.id
_entity.type
_entity.pdbx_description
1 polymer ?
#
loop_
_entity_poly.entity_id
_entity_poly.type
_entity_poly.pdbx_seq_one_letter_code
_entity_poly.pdbx_strand_id
1 'polypeptide(L)'
;MVHRMDQGIGRIVAKLDELGLLPDTVILLLSDNGASPERPETFGPGFDRASHLRDGTPIIYPTRKQVLPGPENTFAGIGPVWTSVANTPFRFWKRESYEGGIATPFIVHWPKGLKLKPGSVTYQVGHVIDLMPTCLGLAGIHYPETWQGPHLTPLEGRSLVPIFEGRHRAGHAVLFWEHMGGRAVRQGHWKLVALPGRPWELYDLRTDRTET
;
A
#
# COMPACT_ATOMS: atom_id res chain seq x y z
N MET A 1 1.07 0.92 17.56
CA MET A 1 0.45 -0.09 16.66
C MET A 1 1.50 -0.76 15.77
N VAL A 2 2.26 -0.01 14.97
CA VAL A 2 3.29 -0.56 14.05
C VAL A 2 4.26 -1.54 14.73
N HIS A 3 4.82 -1.20 15.89
CA HIS A 3 5.72 -2.10 16.61
C HIS A 3 5.07 -3.45 17.01
N ARG A 4 3.78 -3.45 17.36
CA ARG A 4 3.05 -4.70 17.70
C ARG A 4 2.75 -5.54 16.46
N MET A 5 2.44 -4.88 15.33
CA MET A 5 2.31 -5.52 14.03
C MET A 5 3.62 -6.20 13.63
N ASP A 6 4.74 -5.47 13.72
CA ASP A 6 6.08 -5.97 13.42
C ASP A 6 6.46 -7.20 14.28
N GLN A 7 6.22 -7.14 15.60
CA GLN A 7 6.37 -8.32 16.47
C GLN A 7 5.51 -9.51 16.01
N GLY A 8 4.30 -9.25 15.49
CA GLY A 8 3.42 -10.27 14.94
C GLY A 8 3.98 -10.93 13.69
N ILE A 9 4.46 -10.11 12.75
CA ILE A 9 5.16 -10.56 11.54
C ILE A 9 6.40 -11.38 11.93
N GLY A 10 7.20 -10.90 12.88
CA GLY A 10 8.39 -11.58 13.38
C GLY A 10 8.09 -12.99 13.92
N ARG A 11 6.95 -13.20 14.60
CA ARG A 11 6.55 -14.55 15.04
C ARG A 11 6.24 -15.49 13.87
N ILE A 12 5.60 -14.99 12.81
CA ILE A 12 5.32 -15.79 11.61
C ILE A 12 6.63 -16.16 10.91
N VAL A 13 7.52 -15.18 10.71
CA VAL A 13 8.84 -15.40 10.08
C VAL A 13 9.69 -16.37 10.89
N ALA A 14 9.74 -16.21 12.22
CA ALA A 14 10.45 -17.14 13.09
C ALA A 14 9.90 -18.55 12.99
N LYS A 15 8.57 -18.72 12.87
CA LYS A 15 7.98 -20.05 12.69
C LYS A 15 8.31 -20.67 11.34
N LEU A 16 8.34 -19.88 10.25
CA LEU A 16 8.78 -20.34 8.95
C LEU A 16 10.25 -20.81 8.99
N ASP A 17 11.10 -20.10 9.74
CA ASP A 17 12.51 -20.45 9.91
C ASP A 17 12.69 -21.74 10.73
N GLU A 18 11.99 -21.86 11.87
CA GLU A 18 11.97 -23.06 12.71
C GLU A 18 11.58 -24.31 11.93
N LEU A 19 10.63 -24.17 10.99
CA LEU A 19 10.16 -25.26 10.13
C LEU A 19 11.06 -25.51 8.91
N GLY A 20 12.13 -24.72 8.72
CA GLY A 20 13.01 -24.82 7.55
C GLY A 20 12.37 -24.37 6.23
N LEU A 21 11.22 -23.69 6.28
CA LEU A 21 10.44 -23.24 5.12
C LEU A 21 10.84 -21.84 4.64
N LEU A 22 11.43 -21.02 5.52
CA LEU A 22 11.77 -19.62 5.22
C LEU A 22 12.62 -19.45 3.95
N PRO A 23 13.66 -20.27 3.66
CA PRO A 23 14.47 -20.08 2.47
C PRO A 23 13.67 -20.09 1.16
N ASP A 24 12.61 -20.92 1.08
CA ASP A 24 11.78 -21.08 -0.12
C ASP A 24 10.41 -20.40 -0.02
N THR A 25 10.22 -19.54 0.99
CA THR A 25 8.99 -18.76 1.15
C THR A 25 9.20 -17.35 0.61
N VAL A 26 8.30 -16.91 -0.28
CA VAL A 26 8.26 -15.54 -0.78
C VAL A 26 7.42 -14.70 0.17
N ILE A 27 8.02 -13.68 0.77
CA ILE A 27 7.35 -12.72 1.64
C ILE A 27 7.27 -11.38 0.91
N LEU A 28 6.05 -10.88 0.75
CA LEU A 28 5.73 -9.60 0.14
C LEU A 28 5.08 -8.72 1.22
N LEU A 29 5.74 -7.63 1.61
CA LEU A 29 5.23 -6.70 2.63
C LEU A 29 4.97 -5.34 1.98
N LEU A 30 3.76 -4.82 2.14
CA LEU A 30 3.34 -3.52 1.62
C LEU A 30 2.34 -2.82 2.53
N SER A 31 2.23 -1.51 2.39
CA SER A 31 1.05 -0.74 2.81
C SER A 31 0.04 -0.68 1.67
N ASP A 32 -1.25 -0.67 2.00
CA ASP A 32 -2.35 -0.63 1.02
C ASP A 32 -2.50 0.73 0.34
N ASN A 33 -2.22 1.80 1.08
CA ASN A 33 -2.18 3.19 0.63
C ASN A 33 -1.22 4.01 1.49
N GLY A 34 -1.08 5.30 1.16
CA GLY A 34 -0.42 6.29 2.01
C GLY A 34 -1.07 6.44 3.38
N ALA A 35 -0.44 7.18 4.29
CA ALA A 35 -0.96 7.35 5.65
C ALA A 35 -2.38 7.96 5.66
N SER A 36 -3.22 7.61 6.65
CA SER A 36 -4.58 8.15 6.75
C SER A 36 -4.58 9.55 7.41
N PRO A 37 -5.26 10.57 6.83
CA PRO A 37 -5.45 11.90 7.42
C PRO A 37 -6.63 11.97 8.39
N GLU A 38 -7.38 10.87 8.54
CA GLU A 38 -8.71 10.89 9.13
C GLU A 38 -8.69 11.27 10.62
N ARG A 39 -9.78 11.92 11.03
CA ARG A 39 -10.09 12.27 12.42
C ARG A 39 -11.43 11.66 12.82
N PRO A 40 -11.52 10.32 12.92
CA PRO A 40 -12.76 9.62 13.24
C PRO A 40 -13.43 10.15 14.52
N GLU A 41 -12.63 10.65 15.47
CA GLU A 41 -13.11 11.25 16.72
C GLU A 41 -14.03 12.47 16.51
N THR A 42 -14.03 13.08 15.33
CA THR A 42 -14.81 14.29 15.02
C THR A 42 -16.20 14.02 14.43
N PHE A 43 -16.45 12.79 13.93
CA PHE A 43 -17.74 12.41 13.38
C PHE A 43 -18.74 11.94 14.44
N GLY A 44 -18.24 11.49 15.60
CA GLY A 44 -19.04 11.09 16.74
C GLY A 44 -19.54 9.64 16.71
N PRO A 45 -20.49 9.28 17.60
CA PRO A 45 -20.99 7.93 17.78
C PRO A 45 -21.54 7.28 16.50
N GLY A 46 -21.16 6.03 16.23
CA GLY A 46 -21.70 5.23 15.11
C GLY A 46 -21.01 5.42 13.76
N PHE A 47 -20.05 6.33 13.65
CA PHE A 47 -19.22 6.47 12.46
C PHE A 47 -18.13 5.38 12.42
N ASP A 48 -18.14 4.56 11.37
CA ASP A 48 -17.13 3.52 11.04
C ASP A 48 -16.93 2.40 12.10
N ARG A 49 -17.61 2.50 13.25
CA ARG A 49 -17.71 1.45 14.28
C ARG A 49 -18.91 1.67 15.20
N ALA A 50 -19.26 0.62 15.96
CA ALA A 50 -20.23 0.72 17.06
C ALA A 50 -19.78 1.73 18.13
N SER A 51 -20.75 2.45 18.71
CA SER A 51 -20.54 3.48 19.74
C SER A 51 -20.33 2.92 21.15
N HIS A 52 -20.42 1.60 21.32
CA HIS A 52 -20.21 0.89 22.58
C HIS A 52 -19.37 -0.37 22.34
N LEU A 53 -18.67 -0.80 23.39
CA LEU A 53 -18.06 -2.13 23.46
C LEU A 53 -19.14 -3.21 23.64
N ARG A 54 -18.72 -4.48 23.58
CA ARG A 54 -19.63 -5.63 23.71
C ARG A 54 -20.33 -5.72 25.06
N ASP A 55 -19.72 -5.17 26.10
CA ASP A 55 -20.25 -5.11 27.46
C ASP A 55 -21.13 -3.88 27.74
N GLY A 56 -21.35 -3.03 26.72
CA GLY A 56 -22.11 -1.80 26.85
C GLY A 56 -21.29 -0.58 27.30
N THR A 57 -19.97 -0.70 27.48
CA THR A 57 -19.12 0.45 27.79
C THR A 57 -19.10 1.44 26.61
N PRO A 58 -19.37 2.75 26.81
CA PRO A 58 -19.37 3.72 25.71
C PRO A 58 -17.96 3.99 25.17
N ILE A 59 -17.88 4.25 23.87
CA ILE A 59 -16.66 4.71 23.21
C ILE A 59 -16.44 6.20 23.47
N ILE A 60 -15.20 6.56 23.77
CA ILE A 60 -14.73 7.92 23.97
C ILE A 60 -14.12 8.45 22.67
N TYR A 61 -14.55 9.64 22.26
CA TYR A 61 -14.13 10.33 21.03
C TYR A 61 -13.31 11.58 21.41
N PRO A 62 -11.99 11.46 21.68
CA PRO A 62 -11.21 12.54 22.29
C PRO A 62 -10.79 13.62 21.27
N THR A 63 -11.63 14.65 21.10
CA THR A 63 -11.36 15.77 20.18
C THR A 63 -10.41 16.84 20.73
N ARG A 64 -10.19 16.89 22.04
CA ARG A 64 -9.35 17.89 22.75
C ARG A 64 -8.42 17.25 23.80
N LYS A 65 -7.90 16.05 23.51
CA LYS A 65 -7.03 15.28 24.42
C LYS A 65 -7.64 15.06 25.80
N GLN A 66 -8.97 14.91 25.89
CA GLN A 66 -9.65 14.60 27.15
C GLN A 66 -9.15 13.27 27.73
N VAL A 67 -8.82 12.32 26.84
CA VAL A 67 -8.10 11.08 27.13
C VAL A 67 -7.06 10.82 26.03
N LEU A 68 -6.03 10.04 26.35
CA LEU A 68 -5.06 9.60 25.35
C LEU A 68 -5.63 8.44 24.51
N PRO A 69 -5.46 8.47 23.17
CA PRO A 69 -5.77 7.32 22.32
C PRO A 69 -4.96 6.08 22.71
N GLY A 70 -5.57 4.90 22.64
CA GLY A 70 -4.88 3.63 22.89
C GLY A 70 -5.76 2.58 23.58
N PRO A 71 -6.48 2.91 24.67
CA PRO A 71 -7.44 1.99 25.27
C PRO A 71 -8.52 1.56 24.29
N GLU A 72 -9.08 0.35 24.49
CA GLU A 72 -10.08 -0.24 23.59
C GLU A 72 -11.37 0.59 23.44
N ASN A 73 -11.71 1.37 24.47
CA ASN A 73 -12.86 2.27 24.49
C ASN A 73 -12.54 3.68 23.98
N THR A 74 -11.43 3.89 23.27
CA THR A 74 -11.09 5.16 22.62
C THR A 74 -11.14 5.03 21.10
N PHE A 75 -11.58 6.08 20.40
CA PHE A 75 -11.57 6.12 18.94
C PHE A 75 -11.03 7.46 18.45
N ALA A 76 -9.85 7.42 17.82
CA ALA A 76 -9.14 8.60 17.34
C ALA A 76 -8.23 8.25 16.17
N GLY A 77 -7.98 9.24 15.30
CA GLY A 77 -6.97 9.17 14.24
C GLY A 77 -5.78 10.09 14.52
N ILE A 78 -4.74 9.97 13.70
CA ILE A 78 -3.53 10.79 13.83
C ILE A 78 -3.70 12.20 13.24
N GLY A 79 -4.70 12.38 12.36
CA GLY A 79 -5.00 13.64 11.70
C GLY A 79 -3.92 14.10 10.70
N PRO A 80 -4.22 15.11 9.87
CA PRO A 80 -3.43 15.46 8.68
C PRO A 80 -1.99 15.90 8.97
N VAL A 81 -1.72 16.46 10.16
CA VAL A 81 -0.38 16.92 10.55
C VAL A 81 0.58 15.74 10.68
N TRP A 82 0.22 14.71 11.44
CA TRP A 82 1.05 13.52 11.60
C TRP A 82 1.09 12.67 10.33
N THR A 83 0.01 12.67 9.55
CA THR A 83 -0.03 12.04 8.22
C THR A 83 1.01 12.66 7.28
N SER A 84 1.14 14.00 7.28
CA SER A 84 2.14 14.69 6.46
C SER A 84 3.57 14.31 6.86
N VAL A 85 3.83 14.14 8.17
CA VAL A 85 5.12 13.63 8.68
C VAL A 85 5.36 12.21 8.18
N ALA A 86 4.36 11.33 8.30
CA ALA A 86 4.48 9.92 7.88
C ALA A 86 4.72 9.76 6.37
N ASN A 87 4.19 10.67 5.55
CA ASN A 87 4.33 10.64 4.10
C ASN A 87 5.52 11.44 3.58
N THR A 88 6.26 12.15 4.43
CA THR A 88 7.39 13.00 4.01
C THR A 88 8.37 12.17 3.15
N PRO A 89 8.75 12.66 1.94
CA PRO A 89 8.54 14.01 1.43
C PRO A 89 7.31 14.20 0.54
N PHE A 90 6.46 13.19 0.37
CA PHE A 90 5.41 13.18 -0.63
C PHE A 90 4.18 14.00 -0.23
N ARG A 91 3.59 14.66 -1.22
CA ARG A 91 2.39 15.49 -1.08
C ARG A 91 1.14 14.63 -0.91
N PHE A 92 0.26 15.07 -0.02
CA PHE A 92 -1.00 14.42 0.35
C PHE A 92 -0.85 13.00 0.93
N TRP A 93 -1.90 12.18 0.85
CA TRP A 93 -2.15 11.03 1.72
C TRP A 93 -3.23 10.10 1.16
N LYS A 94 -3.60 9.06 1.92
CA LYS A 94 -4.71 8.11 1.61
C LYS A 94 -5.89 8.83 0.96
N ARG A 95 -6.49 8.20 -0.06
CA ARG A 95 -7.56 8.72 -0.95
C ARG A 95 -7.05 9.52 -2.15
N GLU A 96 -5.95 10.27 -2.00
CA GLU A 96 -5.47 11.15 -3.07
C GLU A 96 -4.53 10.41 -4.04
N SER A 97 -4.58 10.74 -5.33
CA SER A 97 -3.75 10.08 -6.37
C SER A 97 -2.32 10.66 -6.49
N TYR A 98 -1.92 11.57 -5.60
CA TYR A 98 -0.55 12.08 -5.48
C TYR A 98 0.35 11.03 -4.82
N GLU A 99 1.68 11.14 -4.96
CA GLU A 99 2.65 10.17 -4.45
C GLU A 99 2.45 9.88 -2.96
N GLY A 100 2.01 10.86 -2.15
CA GLY A 100 1.74 10.63 -0.72
C GLY A 100 0.56 9.71 -0.45
N GLY A 101 -0.34 9.51 -1.41
CA GLY A 101 -1.45 8.55 -1.32
C GLY A 101 -1.17 7.20 -1.98
N ILE A 102 -0.31 7.14 -3.00
CA ILE A 102 -0.13 5.93 -3.84
C ILE A 102 1.28 5.32 -3.81
N ALA A 103 2.30 6.03 -3.32
CA ALA A 103 3.65 5.51 -3.20
C ALA A 103 3.83 4.87 -1.82
N THR A 104 3.63 3.56 -1.74
CA THR A 104 3.75 2.80 -0.49
C THR A 104 5.07 2.05 -0.38
N PRO A 105 5.56 1.75 0.84
CA PRO A 105 6.70 0.87 1.01
C PRO A 105 6.35 -0.53 0.47
N PHE A 106 7.30 -1.16 -0.24
CA PHE A 106 7.19 -2.53 -0.70
C PHE A 106 8.51 -3.27 -0.50
N ILE A 107 8.47 -4.36 0.27
CA ILE A 107 9.63 -5.19 0.58
C ILE A 107 9.36 -6.60 0.08
N VAL A 108 10.36 -7.18 -0.60
CA VAL A 108 10.37 -8.58 -1.01
C VAL A 108 11.49 -9.29 -0.30
N HIS A 109 11.16 -10.42 0.33
CA HIS A 109 12.11 -11.32 0.96
C HIS A 109 11.89 -12.74 0.45
N TRP A 110 12.90 -13.32 -0.20
CA TRP A 110 12.89 -14.69 -0.68
C TRP A 110 14.33 -15.20 -0.84
N PRO A 111 14.93 -15.78 0.23
CA PRO A 111 16.37 -16.05 0.28
C PRO A 111 16.88 -16.96 -0.85
N LYS A 112 16.13 -17.99 -1.22
CA LYS A 112 16.53 -18.95 -2.27
C LYS A 112 16.32 -18.41 -3.69
N GLY A 113 15.32 -17.54 -3.88
CA GLY A 113 14.92 -17.12 -5.23
C GLY A 113 15.37 -15.72 -5.66
N LEU A 114 15.59 -14.78 -4.75
CA LEU A 114 16.18 -13.48 -5.10
C LEU A 114 17.61 -13.67 -5.60
N LYS A 115 17.94 -13.08 -6.76
CA LYS A 115 19.30 -13.07 -7.33
C LYS A 115 20.06 -11.78 -7.05
N LEU A 116 19.39 -10.77 -6.49
CA LEU A 116 20.03 -9.54 -6.05
C LEU A 116 20.76 -9.77 -4.72
N LYS A 117 21.71 -8.88 -4.43
CA LYS A 117 22.34 -8.83 -3.10
C LYS A 117 21.29 -8.52 -2.04
N PRO A 118 21.30 -9.18 -0.86
CA PRO A 118 20.44 -8.80 0.26
C PRO A 118 20.56 -7.30 0.56
N GLY A 119 19.42 -6.63 0.79
CA GLY A 119 19.38 -5.18 1.01
C GLY A 119 19.44 -4.32 -0.25
N SER A 120 19.43 -4.91 -1.46
CA SER A 120 19.34 -4.13 -2.70
C SER A 120 18.05 -3.32 -2.78
N VAL A 121 18.13 -2.12 -3.36
CA VAL A 121 16.99 -1.25 -3.65
C VAL A 121 16.84 -1.12 -5.16
N THR A 122 15.59 -1.18 -5.65
CA THR A 122 15.24 -0.92 -7.05
C THR A 122 14.29 0.26 -7.14
N TYR A 123 14.45 1.06 -8.20
CA TYR A 123 13.53 2.16 -8.55
C TYR A 123 12.69 1.85 -9.79
N GLN A 124 12.75 0.60 -10.29
CA GLN A 124 11.84 0.15 -11.33
C GLN A 124 10.40 0.22 -10.82
N VAL A 125 9.52 0.85 -11.59
CA VAL A 125 8.11 1.05 -11.21
C VAL A 125 7.43 -0.29 -11.00
N GLY A 126 6.75 -0.46 -9.87
CA GLY A 126 5.83 -1.55 -9.58
C GLY A 126 4.44 -1.01 -9.23
N HIS A 127 3.40 -1.83 -9.44
CA HIS A 127 2.04 -1.51 -9.05
C HIS A 127 1.38 -2.73 -8.40
N VAL A 128 0.38 -2.54 -7.52
CA VAL A 128 -0.26 -3.66 -6.80
C VAL A 128 -0.88 -4.72 -7.73
N ILE A 129 -1.33 -4.29 -8.92
CA ILE A 129 -1.84 -5.20 -9.98
C ILE A 129 -0.78 -6.21 -10.45
N ASP A 130 0.50 -5.91 -10.24
CA ASP A 130 1.62 -6.79 -10.61
C ASP A 130 1.78 -7.98 -9.66
N LEU A 131 1.17 -7.95 -8.47
CA LEU A 131 1.32 -9.02 -7.49
C LEU A 131 0.70 -10.32 -8.00
N MET A 132 -0.48 -10.28 -8.63
CA MET A 132 -1.14 -11.47 -9.19
C MET A 132 -0.27 -12.19 -10.23
N PRO A 133 0.15 -11.56 -11.35
CA PRO A 133 1.02 -12.23 -12.33
C PRO A 133 2.38 -12.62 -11.76
N THR A 134 2.87 -11.92 -10.73
CA THR A 134 4.11 -12.32 -10.02
C THR A 134 3.91 -13.64 -9.27
N CYS A 135 2.87 -13.75 -8.45
CA CYS A 135 2.57 -14.97 -7.70
C CYS A 135 2.29 -16.16 -8.62
N LEU A 136 1.51 -15.96 -9.69
CA LEU A 136 1.25 -17.00 -10.69
C LEU A 136 2.54 -17.45 -11.39
N GLY A 137 3.39 -16.51 -11.80
CA GLY A 137 4.67 -16.81 -12.44
C GLY A 137 5.61 -17.59 -11.54
N LEU A 138 5.66 -17.26 -10.24
CA LEU A 138 6.45 -17.98 -9.24
C LEU A 138 5.90 -19.39 -8.98
N ALA A 139 4.58 -19.56 -9.03
CA ALA A 139 3.93 -20.86 -8.86
C ALA A 139 3.93 -21.73 -10.13
N GLY A 140 4.37 -21.19 -11.28
CA GLY A 140 4.29 -21.88 -12.57
C GLY A 140 2.86 -22.08 -13.07
N ILE A 141 1.92 -21.24 -12.63
CA ILE A 141 0.50 -21.33 -12.96
C ILE A 141 0.15 -20.37 -14.11
N HIS A 142 -0.58 -20.87 -15.09
CA HIS A 142 -1.15 -20.05 -16.15
C HIS A 142 -2.49 -19.44 -15.72
N TYR A 143 -2.68 -18.13 -15.94
CA TYR A 143 -3.97 -17.49 -15.71
C TYR A 143 -4.95 -17.91 -16.82
N PRO A 144 -6.08 -18.55 -16.50
CA PRO A 144 -6.98 -19.04 -17.53
C PRO A 144 -7.77 -17.90 -18.19
N GLU A 145 -8.16 -18.09 -19.44
CA GLU A 145 -9.05 -17.14 -20.14
C GLU A 145 -10.51 -17.23 -19.66
N THR A 146 -10.90 -18.37 -19.09
CA THR A 146 -12.26 -18.66 -18.61
C THR A 146 -12.22 -19.43 -17.30
N TRP A 147 -13.18 -19.19 -16.41
CA TRP A 147 -13.34 -19.99 -15.19
C TRP A 147 -14.81 -20.27 -14.90
N GLN A 148 -15.17 -21.56 -14.88
CA GLN A 148 -16.56 -22.02 -14.65
C GLN A 148 -17.60 -21.38 -15.58
N GLY A 149 -17.22 -21.06 -16.82
CA GLY A 149 -18.11 -20.47 -17.83
C GLY A 149 -17.60 -19.16 -18.41
N PRO A 150 -17.71 -18.02 -17.69
CA PRO A 150 -17.40 -16.71 -18.25
C PRO A 150 -15.91 -16.50 -18.54
N HIS A 151 -15.64 -15.60 -19.49
CA HIS A 151 -14.31 -15.05 -19.71
C HIS A 151 -13.87 -14.23 -18.50
N LEU A 152 -12.63 -14.45 -18.06
CA LEU A 152 -12.03 -13.68 -17.00
C LEU A 152 -11.50 -12.35 -17.52
N THR A 153 -11.52 -11.33 -16.67
CA THR A 153 -10.81 -10.08 -16.92
C THR A 153 -9.32 -10.38 -17.11
N PRO A 154 -8.70 -9.99 -18.23
CA PRO A 154 -7.27 -10.20 -18.45
C PRO A 154 -6.43 -9.56 -17.35
N LEU A 155 -5.28 -10.16 -17.04
CA LEU A 155 -4.33 -9.55 -16.12
C LEU A 155 -3.78 -8.25 -16.71
N GLU A 156 -4.04 -7.13 -16.06
CA GLU A 156 -3.47 -5.83 -16.42
C GLU A 156 -2.03 -5.67 -15.89
N GLY A 157 -1.71 -6.40 -14.82
CA GLY A 157 -0.39 -6.40 -14.22
C GLY A 157 0.68 -7.09 -15.05
N ARG A 158 1.93 -6.77 -14.73
CA ARG A 158 3.13 -7.40 -15.32
C ARG A 158 3.96 -7.99 -14.20
N SER A 159 4.45 -9.21 -14.37
CA SER A 159 5.24 -9.88 -13.34
C SER A 159 6.47 -9.05 -12.90
N LEU A 160 6.77 -9.09 -11.60
CA LEU A 160 7.96 -8.51 -10.98
C LEU A 160 9.14 -9.48 -10.94
N VAL A 161 8.95 -10.75 -11.31
CA VAL A 161 10.01 -11.79 -11.31
C VAL A 161 11.30 -11.35 -12.01
N PRO A 162 11.29 -10.65 -13.17
CA PRO A 162 12.54 -10.20 -13.78
C PRO A 162 13.35 -9.26 -12.86
N ILE A 163 12.68 -8.45 -12.04
CA ILE A 163 13.36 -7.60 -11.05
C ILE A 163 14.03 -8.47 -10.00
N PHE A 164 13.35 -9.54 -9.52
CA PHE A 164 13.87 -10.48 -8.52
C PHE A 164 15.12 -11.22 -9.01
N GLU A 165 15.27 -11.37 -10.33
CA GLU A 165 16.43 -11.93 -11.01
C GLU A 165 17.55 -10.91 -11.27
N GLY A 166 17.40 -9.67 -10.80
CA GLY A 166 18.36 -8.59 -11.04
C GLY A 166 18.30 -8.01 -12.45
N ARG A 167 17.25 -8.30 -13.22
CA ARG A 167 17.06 -7.81 -14.58
C ARG A 167 16.21 -6.54 -14.60
N HIS A 168 16.32 -5.80 -15.70
CA HIS A 168 15.40 -4.72 -16.02
C HIS A 168 14.16 -5.30 -16.70
N ARG A 169 12.97 -4.95 -16.24
CA ARG A 169 11.70 -5.41 -16.81
C ARG A 169 11.10 -4.38 -17.78
N ALA A 170 10.31 -4.85 -18.74
CA ALA A 170 9.39 -3.98 -19.48
C ALA A 170 8.16 -3.69 -18.59
N GLY A 171 8.22 -2.57 -17.88
CA GLY A 171 7.11 -2.11 -17.02
C GLY A 171 5.87 -1.68 -17.80
N HIS A 172 4.97 -0.98 -17.13
CA HIS A 172 3.75 -0.46 -17.73
C HIS A 172 4.04 0.70 -18.69
N ALA A 173 3.38 0.71 -19.85
CA ALA A 173 3.45 1.85 -20.77
C ALA A 173 2.76 3.07 -20.15
N VAL A 174 1.59 2.84 -19.55
CA VAL A 174 0.79 3.84 -18.85
C VAL A 174 0.17 3.18 -17.60
N LEU A 175 0.06 3.92 -16.52
CA LEU A 175 -0.70 3.55 -15.32
C LEU A 175 -1.78 4.60 -15.05
N PHE A 176 -2.91 4.16 -14.52
CA PHE A 176 -4.07 5.01 -14.22
C PHE A 176 -4.50 4.83 -12.77
N TRP A 177 -4.99 5.92 -12.18
CA TRP A 177 -5.64 5.95 -10.88
C TRP A 177 -6.88 6.82 -10.98
N GLU A 178 -7.98 6.35 -10.43
CA GLU A 178 -9.18 7.15 -10.16
C GLU A 178 -9.75 6.69 -8.82
N HIS A 179 -10.06 7.65 -7.96
CA HIS A 179 -10.77 7.38 -6.73
C HIS A 179 -11.52 8.63 -6.25
N MET A 180 -12.84 8.53 -6.13
CA MET A 180 -13.73 9.61 -5.65
C MET A 180 -13.57 10.94 -6.42
N GLY A 181 -13.33 10.85 -7.73
CA GLY A 181 -13.15 12.00 -8.63
C GLY A 181 -11.70 12.53 -8.68
N GLY A 182 -10.84 12.10 -7.75
CA GLY A 182 -9.40 12.29 -7.83
C GLY A 182 -8.82 11.34 -8.87
N ARG A 183 -7.82 11.80 -9.63
CA ARG A 183 -7.36 11.07 -10.82
C ARG A 183 -5.88 11.31 -11.10
N ALA A 184 -5.22 10.29 -11.62
CA ALA A 184 -3.86 10.39 -12.14
C ALA A 184 -3.64 9.48 -13.34
N VAL A 185 -2.73 9.89 -14.22
CA VAL A 185 -2.15 9.04 -15.26
C VAL A 185 -0.65 9.23 -15.27
N ARG A 186 0.09 8.12 -15.37
CA ARG A 186 1.56 8.13 -15.42
C ARG A 186 2.03 7.43 -16.68
N GLN A 187 2.86 8.12 -17.47
CA GLN A 187 3.56 7.56 -18.62
C GLN A 187 5.06 7.75 -18.44
N GLY A 188 5.77 6.66 -18.15
CA GLY A 188 7.20 6.71 -17.80
C GLY A 188 7.45 7.55 -16.55
N HIS A 189 8.14 8.68 -16.72
CA HIS A 189 8.43 9.63 -15.64
C HIS A 189 7.41 10.77 -15.54
N TRP A 190 6.58 10.97 -16.55
CA TRP A 190 5.56 12.02 -16.52
C TRP A 190 4.32 11.53 -15.79
N LYS A 191 3.76 12.38 -14.94
CA LYS A 191 2.50 12.14 -14.25
C LYS A 191 1.59 13.35 -14.34
N LEU A 192 0.37 13.13 -14.83
CA LEU A 192 -0.74 14.06 -14.62
C LEU A 192 -1.50 13.64 -13.38
N VAL A 193 -1.89 14.59 -12.54
CA VAL A 193 -2.68 14.34 -11.33
C VAL A 193 -3.64 15.49 -11.05
N ALA A 194 -4.80 15.19 -10.48
CA ALA A 194 -5.76 16.19 -10.03
C ALA A 194 -6.55 15.70 -8.82
N LEU A 195 -6.79 16.60 -7.85
CA LEU A 195 -7.84 16.43 -6.85
C LEU A 195 -9.24 16.47 -7.49
N PRO A 196 -10.29 15.96 -6.81
CA PRO A 196 -11.67 16.03 -7.31
C PRO A 196 -12.08 17.45 -7.71
N GLY A 197 -12.55 17.62 -8.94
CA GLY A 197 -13.03 18.91 -9.47
C GLY A 197 -11.95 19.97 -9.68
N ARG A 198 -10.66 19.63 -9.58
CA ARG A 198 -9.54 20.55 -9.81
C ARG A 198 -8.93 20.38 -11.21
N PRO A 199 -8.22 21.39 -11.74
CA PRO A 199 -7.44 21.26 -12.98
C PRO A 199 -6.35 20.20 -12.84
N TRP A 200 -5.87 19.70 -13.99
CA TRP A 200 -4.72 18.81 -14.03
C TRP A 200 -3.41 19.55 -13.74
N GLU A 201 -2.57 18.94 -12.92
CA GLU A 201 -1.17 19.31 -12.69
C GLU A 201 -0.26 18.27 -13.40
N LEU A 202 0.87 18.70 -13.97
CA LEU A 202 1.82 17.84 -14.68
C LEU A 202 3.19 17.89 -14.00
N TYR A 203 3.76 16.73 -13.71
CA TYR A 203 5.05 16.58 -13.02
C TYR A 203 6.00 15.62 -13.75
N ASP A 204 7.30 15.94 -13.71
CA ASP A 204 8.37 14.99 -14.03
C ASP A 204 8.89 14.36 -12.75
N LEU A 205 8.52 13.10 -12.49
CA LEU A 205 8.84 12.39 -11.26
C LEU A 205 10.34 12.07 -11.08
N ARG A 206 11.20 12.34 -12.06
CA ARG A 206 12.66 12.21 -11.90
C ARG A 206 13.24 13.37 -11.11
N THR A 207 12.71 14.57 -11.35
CA THR A 207 13.20 15.81 -10.75
C THR A 207 12.27 16.33 -9.66
N ASP A 208 10.99 15.99 -9.73
CA ASP A 208 9.98 16.38 -8.76
C ASP A 208 9.00 15.23 -8.49
N ARG A 209 9.46 14.28 -7.66
CA ARG A 209 8.59 13.23 -7.12
C ARG A 209 7.69 13.75 -5.97
N THR A 210 7.92 14.98 -5.52
CA THR A 210 7.13 15.61 -4.45
C THR A 210 5.89 16.33 -4.97
N GLU A 211 5.80 16.56 -6.28
CA GLU A 211 4.67 17.14 -6.99
C GLU A 211 4.38 18.59 -6.52
N THR A 212 5.38 19.47 -6.68
CA THR A 212 5.40 20.86 -6.21
C THR A 212 5.57 21.89 -7.32
#